data_AF-A0A927QD97-F1
#
_entry.id   AF-A0A927QD97-F1
#
_cell.length_a   1.000
_cell.length_b   1.000
_cell.length_c   1.000
_cell.angle_alpha   90.00
_cell.angle_beta   90.00
_cell.angle_gamma   90.00
#
_symmetry.space_group_name_H-M   'P 1'
#
loop_
_entity.id
_entity.type
_entity.pdbx_description
1 polymer ?
#
loop_
_entity_poly.entity_id
_entity_poly.type
_entity_poly.pdbx_seq_one_letter_code
_entity_poly.pdbx_strand_id
1 'polypeptide(L)'
;MRMVAEVRPDYDTEWAAMKAVAAKLAIGTTETLRKWVRQDAIDAGTRPGTTTEESAELKRLKKENAELKRANEILKAAASFFAAELDRPHTLVAFIDEHRDRFGGVEPICRVLSEHDCKIAPSTYYAHHKRRQAPSTRTIRDTDLKILIQEAYDDNYRVYGARKIWRHLNRQGQTVAR
;
A
#
# COMPACT_ATOMS: atom_id res chain seq x y z
N MET A 1 25.11 -32.19 -8.99
CA MET A 1 24.77 -33.42 -8.25
C MET A 1 25.16 -34.68 -9.01
N ARG A 2 24.95 -34.67 -10.34
CA ARG A 2 25.49 -35.66 -11.29
C ARG A 2 26.93 -36.10 -11.03
N MET A 3 27.84 -35.17 -10.74
CA MET A 3 29.26 -35.48 -10.44
C MET A 3 29.45 -36.38 -9.19
N VAL A 4 28.61 -36.28 -8.15
CA VAL A 4 28.69 -37.16 -6.98
C VAL A 4 28.13 -38.54 -7.33
N ALA A 5 27.06 -38.60 -8.12
CA ALA A 5 26.48 -39.86 -8.59
C ALA A 5 27.44 -40.59 -9.55
N GLU A 6 28.15 -39.86 -10.42
CA GLU A 6 29.14 -40.38 -11.35
C GLU A 6 30.38 -40.95 -10.63
N VAL A 7 30.82 -40.29 -9.56
CA VAL A 7 32.02 -40.68 -8.80
C VAL A 7 31.69 -41.69 -7.69
N ARG A 8 30.41 -41.89 -7.34
CA ARG A 8 30.00 -42.84 -6.28
C ARG A 8 30.55 -44.27 -6.47
N PRO A 9 30.57 -44.88 -7.67
CA PRO A 9 31.04 -46.25 -7.86
C PRO A 9 32.53 -46.43 -7.52
N ASP A 10 33.33 -45.37 -7.59
CA ASP A 10 34.79 -45.42 -7.40
C ASP A 10 35.22 -45.40 -5.92
N TYR A 11 34.26 -45.34 -4.98
CA TYR A 11 34.52 -45.21 -3.54
C TYR A 11 33.70 -46.22 -2.74
N ASP A 12 34.15 -46.61 -1.55
CA ASP A 12 33.41 -47.56 -0.71
C ASP A 12 32.14 -46.95 -0.12
N THR A 13 32.17 -45.66 0.24
CA THR A 13 31.06 -44.96 0.88
C THR A 13 30.65 -43.70 0.12
N GLU A 14 29.36 -43.40 0.14
CA GLU A 14 28.80 -42.17 -0.45
C GLU A 14 29.42 -40.91 0.19
N TRP A 15 29.75 -40.98 1.48
CA TRP A 15 30.43 -39.91 2.20
C TRP A 15 31.86 -39.66 1.69
N ALA A 16 32.61 -40.72 1.35
CA ALA A 16 33.94 -40.59 0.77
C ALA A 16 33.89 -39.95 -0.63
N ALA A 17 32.93 -40.36 -1.46
CA ALA A 17 32.67 -39.72 -2.77
C ALA A 17 32.30 -38.23 -2.61
N MET A 18 31.41 -37.89 -1.66
CA MET A 18 31.08 -36.50 -1.34
C MET A 18 32.30 -35.70 -0.86
N LYS A 19 33.17 -36.29 -0.04
CA LYS A 19 34.39 -35.62 0.47
C LYS A 19 35.38 -35.32 -0.65
N ALA A 20 35.58 -36.27 -1.56
CA ALA A 20 36.43 -36.09 -2.73
C ALA A 20 35.90 -35.00 -3.67
N VAL A 21 34.60 -35.00 -3.95
CA VAL A 21 33.96 -33.97 -4.80
C VAL A 21 33.98 -32.60 -4.13
N ALA A 22 33.73 -32.51 -2.83
CA ALA A 22 33.81 -31.24 -2.09
C ALA A 22 35.22 -30.63 -2.14
N ALA A 23 36.27 -31.45 -1.98
CA ALA A 23 37.65 -31.01 -2.12
C ALA A 23 37.96 -30.55 -3.56
N LYS A 24 37.47 -31.27 -4.57
CA LYS A 24 37.69 -30.96 -5.99
C LYS A 24 36.98 -29.66 -6.43
N LEU A 25 35.84 -29.34 -5.81
CA LEU A 25 35.05 -28.12 -6.08
C LEU A 25 35.36 -26.97 -5.09
N ALA A 26 36.35 -27.12 -4.21
CA ALA A 26 36.69 -26.16 -3.17
C ALA A 26 35.50 -25.74 -2.28
N ILE A 27 34.56 -26.65 -2.02
CA ILE A 27 33.44 -26.42 -1.11
C ILE A 27 33.92 -26.66 0.32
N GLY A 28 33.87 -25.61 1.16
CA GLY A 28 34.45 -25.62 2.51
C GLY A 28 33.90 -26.70 3.47
N THR A 29 32.69 -27.23 3.23
CA THR A 29 32.08 -28.26 4.08
C THR A 29 31.39 -29.34 3.24
N THR A 30 31.71 -30.61 3.49
CA THR A 30 31.05 -31.77 2.87
C THR A 30 29.56 -31.87 3.16
N GLU A 31 29.12 -31.31 4.29
CA GLU A 31 27.72 -31.25 4.69
C GLU A 31 26.86 -30.41 3.73
N THR A 32 27.44 -29.38 3.08
CA THR A 32 26.74 -28.60 2.05
C THR A 32 26.40 -29.48 0.85
N LEU A 33 27.37 -30.27 0.40
CA LEU A 33 27.17 -31.20 -0.71
C LEU A 33 26.17 -32.30 -0.34
N ARG A 34 26.25 -32.84 0.88
CA ARG A 34 25.27 -33.82 1.41
C ARG A 34 23.85 -33.27 1.40
N LYS A 35 23.64 -32.01 1.82
CA LYS A 35 22.33 -31.37 1.78
C LYS A 35 21.82 -31.25 0.35
N TRP A 36 22.66 -30.83 -0.59
CA TRP A 36 22.29 -30.77 -1.99
C TRP A 36 21.97 -32.15 -2.57
N VAL A 37 22.72 -33.22 -2.23
CA VAL A 37 22.48 -34.59 -2.76
C VAL A 37 21.12 -35.08 -2.29
N ARG A 38 20.80 -34.81 -1.02
CA ARG A 38 19.50 -35.17 -0.46
C ARG A 38 18.37 -34.36 -1.08
N GLN A 39 18.57 -33.07 -1.33
CA GLN A 39 17.56 -32.24 -1.98
C GLN A 39 17.33 -32.65 -3.43
N ASP A 40 18.38 -32.99 -4.18
CA ASP A 40 18.31 -33.50 -5.55
C ASP A 40 17.58 -34.85 -5.61
N ALA A 41 17.83 -35.74 -4.65
CA ALA A 41 17.08 -37.00 -4.53
C ALA A 41 15.60 -36.79 -4.17
N ILE A 42 15.28 -35.73 -3.42
CA ILE A 42 13.89 -35.32 -3.13
C ILE A 42 13.24 -34.75 -4.39
N ASP A 43 13.93 -33.85 -5.09
CA ASP A 43 13.45 -33.22 -6.32
C ASP A 43 13.24 -34.25 -7.45
N ALA A 44 14.06 -35.30 -7.48
CA ALA A 44 13.91 -36.45 -8.38
C ALA A 44 12.87 -37.50 -7.91
N GLY A 45 12.21 -37.29 -6.76
CA GLY A 45 11.19 -38.19 -6.21
C GLY A 45 11.72 -39.53 -5.68
N THR A 46 13.04 -39.70 -5.61
CA THR A 46 13.68 -40.94 -5.09
C THR A 46 13.64 -40.99 -3.56
N ARG A 47 13.47 -39.83 -2.91
CA ARG A 47 13.39 -39.70 -1.46
C ARG A 47 12.16 -38.88 -1.06
N PRO A 48 11.42 -39.26 -0.01
CA PRO A 48 10.31 -38.42 0.49
C PRO A 48 10.83 -37.10 1.07
N GLY A 49 10.18 -36.00 0.71
CA GLY A 49 10.47 -34.65 1.17
C GLY A 49 9.73 -33.60 0.32
N THR A 50 9.76 -32.34 0.74
CA THR A 50 9.26 -31.22 -0.07
C THR A 50 10.29 -30.86 -1.14
N THR A 51 9.86 -30.84 -2.39
CA THR A 51 10.77 -30.46 -3.49
C THR A 51 11.11 -28.97 -3.42
N THR A 52 12.21 -28.59 -4.06
CA THR A 52 12.58 -27.18 -4.17
C THR A 52 11.48 -26.37 -4.85
N GLU A 53 10.87 -26.91 -5.90
CA GLU A 53 9.74 -26.33 -6.62
C GLU A 53 8.50 -26.16 -5.73
N GLU A 54 8.08 -27.20 -5.01
CA GLU A 54 6.96 -27.14 -4.06
C GLU A 54 7.22 -26.09 -2.97
N SER A 55 8.45 -26.01 -2.45
CA SER A 55 8.81 -25.02 -1.43
C SER A 55 8.77 -23.58 -1.97
N ALA A 56 9.17 -23.39 -3.24
CA ALA A 56 9.14 -22.10 -3.90
C ALA A 56 7.70 -21.67 -4.18
N GLU A 57 6.87 -22.60 -4.64
CA GLU A 57 5.45 -22.39 -4.88
C GLU A 57 4.70 -22.05 -3.59
N LEU A 58 4.95 -22.82 -2.52
CA LEU A 58 4.38 -22.52 -1.20
C LEU A 58 4.77 -21.13 -0.70
N LYS A 59 6.00 -20.68 -0.95
CA LYS A 59 6.42 -19.31 -0.59
C LYS A 59 5.70 -18.26 -1.44
N ARG A 60 5.57 -18.49 -2.76
CA ARG A 60 4.84 -17.61 -3.67
C ARG A 60 3.38 -17.47 -3.25
N LEU A 61 2.69 -18.60 -3.07
CA LEU A 61 1.28 -18.66 -2.66
C LEU A 61 1.07 -18.06 -1.27
N LYS A 62 2.00 -18.26 -0.33
CA LYS A 62 1.90 -17.62 1.00
C LYS A 62 2.02 -16.10 0.90
N LYS A 63 2.90 -15.59 0.05
CA LYS A 63 3.03 -14.15 -0.19
C LYS A 63 1.77 -13.57 -0.83
N GLU A 64 1.26 -14.22 -1.87
CA GLU A 64 0.02 -13.81 -2.55
C GLU A 64 -1.18 -13.85 -1.60
N ASN A 65 -1.34 -14.92 -0.82
CA ASN A 65 -2.39 -15.00 0.19
C ASN A 65 -2.29 -13.89 1.25
N ALA A 66 -1.08 -13.52 1.67
CA ALA A 66 -0.89 -12.43 2.62
C ALA A 66 -1.31 -11.08 2.00
N GLU A 67 -1.00 -10.85 0.73
CA GLU A 67 -1.41 -9.65 -0.01
C GLU A 67 -2.93 -9.61 -0.21
N LEU A 68 -3.54 -10.70 -0.66
CA LEU A 68 -5.00 -10.83 -0.82
C LEU A 68 -5.74 -10.65 0.51
N LYS A 69 -5.22 -11.19 1.61
CA LYS A 69 -5.81 -10.98 2.95
C LYS A 69 -5.75 -9.51 3.34
N ARG A 70 -4.62 -8.83 3.12
CA ARG A 70 -4.49 -7.39 3.36
C ARG A 70 -5.47 -6.58 2.51
N ALA A 71 -5.62 -6.90 1.22
CA ALA A 71 -6.57 -6.24 0.34
C ALA A 71 -8.01 -6.40 0.83
N ASN A 72 -8.39 -7.62 1.22
CA ASN A 72 -9.71 -7.89 1.80
C ASN A 72 -9.94 -7.12 3.10
N GLU A 73 -8.93 -6.97 3.95
CA GLU A 73 -9.05 -6.15 5.17
C GLU A 73 -9.25 -4.67 4.85
N ILE A 74 -8.56 -4.14 3.84
CA ILE A 74 -8.75 -2.75 3.38
C ILE A 74 -10.19 -2.56 2.88
N LEU A 75 -10.70 -3.48 2.05
CA LEU A 75 -12.06 -3.38 1.52
C LEU A 75 -13.13 -3.53 2.61
N LYS A 76 -12.92 -4.42 3.59
CA LYS A 76 -13.82 -4.55 4.74
C LYS A 76 -13.82 -3.28 5.57
N ALA A 77 -12.65 -2.71 5.85
CA ALA A 77 -12.53 -1.45 6.58
C ALA A 77 -13.19 -0.30 5.81
N ALA A 78 -13.00 -0.23 4.48
CA ALA A 78 -13.64 0.74 3.62
C ALA A 78 -15.16 0.58 3.64
N ALA A 79 -15.68 -0.63 3.46
CA ALA A 79 -17.11 -0.91 3.50
C ALA A 79 -17.72 -0.49 4.85
N SER A 80 -17.09 -0.86 5.97
CA SER A 80 -17.55 -0.41 7.30
C SER A 80 -17.47 1.10 7.48
N PHE A 81 -16.41 1.75 6.99
CA PHE A 81 -16.21 3.19 7.09
C PHE A 81 -17.25 3.98 6.28
N PHE A 82 -17.58 3.51 5.07
CA PHE A 82 -18.55 4.16 4.19
C PHE A 82 -20.01 3.77 4.47
N ALA A 83 -20.25 2.63 5.14
CA ALA A 83 -21.59 2.21 5.56
C ALA A 83 -22.01 2.83 6.90
N ALA A 84 -21.08 3.31 7.72
CA ALA A 84 -21.42 4.07 8.93
C ALA A 84 -22.19 5.36 8.55
N GLU A 85 -23.31 5.63 9.23
CA GLU A 85 -24.37 6.51 8.75
C GLU A 85 -24.06 8.04 8.85
N LEU A 86 -23.99 8.67 7.67
CA LEU A 86 -24.44 9.99 7.17
C LEU A 86 -24.12 11.34 7.85
N ASP A 87 -23.67 11.43 9.10
CA ASP A 87 -23.44 12.77 9.71
C ASP A 87 -22.01 13.31 9.51
N ARG A 88 -21.13 12.50 8.91
CA ARG A 88 -19.76 12.88 8.54
C ARG A 88 -19.60 12.79 7.02
N PRO A 89 -18.98 13.76 6.35
CA PRO A 89 -18.59 13.58 4.96
C PRO A 89 -17.50 12.49 4.87
N HIS A 90 -17.91 11.24 4.62
CA HIS A 90 -17.03 10.09 4.40
C HIS A 90 -16.34 10.24 3.04
N THR A 91 -15.21 10.94 3.02
CA THR A 91 -14.37 11.07 1.81
C THR A 91 -13.30 9.99 1.80
N LEU A 92 -12.89 9.56 0.60
CA LEU A 92 -11.75 8.64 0.43
C LEU A 92 -10.48 9.14 1.13
N VAL A 93 -10.28 10.47 1.16
CA VAL A 93 -9.15 11.10 1.84
C VAL A 93 -9.24 10.90 3.36
N ALA A 94 -10.43 11.05 3.95
CA ALA A 94 -10.62 10.82 5.39
C ALA A 94 -10.40 9.35 5.76
N PHE A 95 -10.86 8.41 4.92
CA PHE A 95 -10.58 6.99 5.11
C PHE A 95 -9.07 6.70 5.10
N ILE A 96 -8.36 7.23 4.10
CA ILE A 96 -6.90 7.08 3.99
C ILE A 96 -6.19 7.70 5.20
N ASP A 97 -6.62 8.90 5.63
CA ASP A 97 -6.03 9.57 6.79
C ASP A 97 -6.16 8.72 8.07
N GLU A 98 -7.31 8.08 8.28
CA GLU A 98 -7.58 7.25 9.46
C GLU A 98 -6.88 5.89 9.41
N HIS A 99 -6.69 5.31 8.22
CA HIS A 99 -6.23 3.93 8.06
C HIS A 99 -4.80 3.76 7.53
N ARG A 100 -4.11 4.85 7.13
CA ARG A 100 -2.73 4.79 6.59
C ARG A 100 -1.75 4.08 7.53
N ASP A 101 -1.82 4.33 8.83
CA ASP A 101 -0.85 3.80 9.79
C ASP A 101 -1.10 2.29 10.03
N ARG A 102 -2.36 1.86 9.92
CA ARG A 102 -2.77 0.45 10.03
C ARG A 102 -2.29 -0.41 8.86
N PHE A 103 -2.34 0.11 7.64
CA PHE A 103 -2.03 -0.66 6.43
C PHE A 103 -0.59 -0.48 5.91
N GLY A 104 0.28 0.19 6.66
CA GLY A 104 1.68 0.40 6.28
C GLY A 104 1.87 1.51 5.25
N GLY A 105 0.95 2.48 5.22
CA GLY A 105 1.02 3.68 4.40
C GLY A 105 -0.20 3.89 3.51
N VAL A 106 -0.09 4.88 2.64
CA VAL A 106 -1.13 5.29 1.68
C VAL A 106 -1.14 4.40 0.44
N GLU A 107 0.02 3.95 -0.01
CA GLU A 107 0.17 3.18 -1.25
C GLU A 107 -0.64 1.88 -1.28
N PRO A 108 -0.65 1.03 -0.23
CA PRO A 108 -1.45 -0.19 -0.22
C PRO A 108 -2.95 0.09 -0.32
N ILE A 109 -3.41 1.15 0.35
CA ILE A 109 -4.82 1.56 0.34
C ILE A 109 -5.22 2.07 -1.04
N CYS A 110 -4.44 3.00 -1.61
CA CYS A 110 -4.72 3.56 -2.94
C CYS A 110 -4.67 2.49 -4.04
N ARG A 111 -3.76 1.53 -3.95
CA ARG A 111 -3.68 0.40 -4.90
C ARG A 111 -4.98 -0.41 -4.88
N VAL A 112 -5.38 -0.90 -3.71
CA VAL A 112 -6.58 -1.73 -3.56
C VAL A 112 -7.83 -0.96 -3.97
N LEU A 113 -7.97 0.30 -3.54
CA LEU A 113 -9.11 1.12 -3.94
C LEU A 113 -9.15 1.35 -5.47
N SER A 114 -7.99 1.57 -6.10
CA SER A 114 -7.91 1.75 -7.55
C SER A 114 -8.23 0.48 -8.35
N GLU A 115 -7.87 -0.69 -7.82
CA GLU A 115 -8.24 -2.00 -8.39
C GLU A 115 -9.76 -2.26 -8.33
N HIS A 116 -10.45 -1.62 -7.38
CA HIS A 116 -11.89 -1.73 -7.15
C HIS A 116 -12.67 -0.47 -7.56
N ASP A 117 -12.35 0.09 -8.73
CA ASP A 117 -13.03 1.21 -9.38
C ASP A 117 -13.02 2.56 -8.65
N CYS A 118 -12.34 2.68 -7.51
CA CYS A 118 -12.15 3.94 -6.81
C CYS A 118 -10.88 4.64 -7.30
N LYS A 119 -11.00 5.55 -8.27
CA LYS A 119 -9.87 6.27 -8.90
C LYS A 119 -9.13 7.19 -7.92
N ILE A 120 -8.23 6.65 -7.10
CA ILE A 120 -7.41 7.40 -6.15
C ILE A 120 -5.94 6.98 -6.22
N ALA A 121 -5.10 7.88 -6.71
CA ALA A 121 -3.65 7.70 -6.73
C ALA A 121 -3.00 8.32 -5.48
N PRO A 122 -1.86 7.77 -4.99
CA PRO A 122 -1.11 8.37 -3.88
C PRO A 122 -0.71 9.83 -4.15
N SER A 123 -0.33 10.15 -5.38
CA SER A 123 0.00 11.52 -5.82
C SER A 123 -1.19 12.47 -5.67
N THR A 124 -2.38 12.04 -6.09
CA THR A 124 -3.64 12.80 -5.93
C THR A 124 -3.95 13.03 -4.45
N TYR A 125 -3.77 12.01 -3.62
CA TYR A 125 -3.95 12.12 -2.16
C TYR A 125 -3.01 13.16 -1.57
N TYR A 126 -1.70 13.06 -1.79
CA TYR A 126 -0.72 14.01 -1.24
C TYR A 126 -0.91 15.43 -1.78
N ALA A 127 -1.25 15.58 -3.06
CA ALA A 127 -1.55 16.89 -3.65
C ALA A 127 -2.80 17.53 -3.04
N HIS A 128 -3.83 16.75 -2.76
CA HIS A 128 -5.02 17.22 -2.06
C HIS A 128 -4.72 17.57 -0.59
N HIS A 129 -3.98 16.71 0.11
CA HIS A 129 -3.58 16.92 1.50
C HIS A 129 -2.72 18.20 1.63
N LYS A 130 -1.73 18.40 0.75
CA LYS A 130 -0.90 19.62 0.71
C LYS A 130 -1.72 20.88 0.47
N ARG A 131 -2.68 20.84 -0.47
CA ARG A 131 -3.59 21.97 -0.73
C ARG A 131 -4.47 22.32 0.48
N ARG A 132 -4.87 21.33 1.27
CA ARG A 132 -5.60 21.54 2.52
C ARG A 132 -4.73 22.13 3.63
N GLN A 133 -3.48 21.70 3.74
CA GLN A 133 -2.56 22.20 4.77
C GLN A 133 -2.03 23.61 4.49
N ALA A 134 -1.81 23.95 3.20
CA ALA A 134 -1.36 25.27 2.78
C ALA A 134 -2.40 25.89 1.82
N PRO A 135 -3.50 26.45 2.36
CA PRO A 135 -4.49 27.15 1.55
C PRO A 135 -3.85 28.31 0.81
N SER A 136 -4.27 28.54 -0.44
CA SER A 136 -3.78 29.69 -1.20
C SER A 136 -4.24 31.01 -0.57
N THR A 137 -3.53 32.11 -0.83
CA THR A 137 -3.94 33.46 -0.39
C THR A 137 -5.37 33.79 -0.79
N ARG A 138 -5.80 33.34 -1.99
CA ARG A 138 -7.18 33.48 -2.44
C ARG A 138 -8.16 32.68 -1.59
N THR A 139 -7.83 31.43 -1.25
CA THR A 139 -8.68 30.56 -0.42
C THR A 139 -8.88 31.15 0.97
N ILE A 140 -7.82 31.72 1.57
CA ILE A 140 -7.90 32.41 2.86
C ILE A 140 -8.82 33.62 2.73
N ARG A 141 -8.55 34.49 1.75
CA ARG A 141 -9.37 35.68 1.47
C ARG A 141 -10.84 35.35 1.22
N ASP A 142 -11.14 34.31 0.43
CA ASP A 142 -12.51 33.88 0.15
C ASP A 142 -13.20 33.34 1.42
N THR A 143 -12.45 32.73 2.34
CA THR A 143 -12.97 32.27 3.64
C THR A 143 -13.29 33.45 4.54
N ASP A 144 -12.38 34.41 4.66
CA ASP A 144 -12.60 35.64 5.44
C ASP A 144 -13.77 36.44 4.84
N LEU A 145 -13.84 36.52 3.51
CA LEU A 145 -14.90 37.23 2.83
C LEU A 145 -16.27 36.60 3.05
N LYS A 146 -16.36 35.26 3.17
CA LYS A 146 -17.62 34.59 3.53
C LYS A 146 -18.13 35.03 4.89
N ILE A 147 -17.24 35.21 5.87
CA ILE A 147 -17.59 35.70 7.21
C ILE A 147 -18.17 37.11 7.09
N LEU A 148 -17.47 38.01 6.40
CA LEU A 148 -17.92 39.39 6.18
C LEU A 148 -19.25 39.48 5.41
N ILE A 149 -19.44 38.60 4.41
CA ILE A 149 -20.70 38.50 3.67
C ILE A 149 -21.84 38.08 4.60
N GLN A 150 -21.59 37.10 5.47
CA GLN A 150 -22.59 36.59 6.41
C GLN A 150 -22.97 37.65 7.45
N GLU A 151 -21.98 38.32 8.04
CA GLU A 151 -22.19 39.44 8.97
C GLU A 151 -23.01 40.56 8.32
N ALA A 152 -22.60 41.02 7.13
CA ALA A 152 -23.35 42.05 6.39
C ALA A 152 -24.77 41.60 6.02
N TYR A 153 -25.00 40.31 5.81
CA TYR A 153 -26.33 39.78 5.54
C TYR A 153 -27.21 39.79 6.80
N ASP A 154 -26.67 39.34 7.93
CA ASP A 154 -27.40 39.31 9.20
C ASP A 154 -27.67 40.72 9.75
N ASP A 155 -26.69 41.63 9.69
CA ASP A 155 -26.82 43.04 10.12
C ASP A 155 -27.89 43.82 9.33
N ASN A 156 -28.11 43.43 8.08
CA ASN A 156 -29.14 44.02 7.21
C ASN A 156 -30.45 43.22 7.24
N TYR A 157 -30.73 42.53 8.35
CA TYR A 157 -31.94 41.74 8.60
C TYR A 157 -32.23 40.74 7.47
N ARG A 158 -31.19 40.23 6.81
CA ARG A 158 -31.30 39.25 5.72
C ARG A 158 -32.05 39.76 4.47
N VAL A 159 -32.27 41.07 4.37
CA VAL A 159 -32.98 41.70 3.23
C VAL A 159 -32.04 41.94 2.05
N TYR A 160 -30.73 42.01 2.30
CA TYR A 160 -29.75 42.30 1.27
C TYR A 160 -29.42 41.05 0.45
N GLY A 161 -29.85 41.01 -0.81
CA GLY A 161 -29.37 40.03 -1.78
C GLY A 161 -27.93 40.31 -2.26
N ALA A 162 -27.34 39.37 -3.01
CA ALA A 162 -25.93 39.38 -3.43
C ALA A 162 -25.43 40.73 -3.99
N ARG A 163 -26.21 41.39 -4.86
CA ARG A 163 -25.84 42.70 -5.44
C ARG A 163 -25.78 43.82 -4.39
N LYS A 164 -26.66 43.81 -3.38
CA LYS A 164 -26.66 44.81 -2.30
C LYS A 164 -25.52 44.54 -1.32
N ILE A 165 -25.25 43.28 -0.98
CA ILE A 165 -24.10 42.87 -0.17
C ILE A 165 -22.79 43.30 -0.85
N TRP A 166 -22.61 43.00 -2.14
CA TRP A 166 -21.42 43.41 -2.89
C TRP A 166 -21.18 44.93 -2.85
N ARG A 167 -22.25 45.74 -3.04
CA ARG A 167 -22.16 47.20 -2.90
C ARG A 167 -21.90 47.67 -1.47
N HIS A 168 -22.43 46.96 -0.48
CA HIS A 168 -22.24 47.27 0.93
C HIS A 168 -20.76 47.04 1.33
N LEU A 169 -20.22 45.87 1.02
CA LEU A 169 -18.82 45.52 1.30
C LEU A 169 -17.83 46.45 0.59
N ASN A 170 -18.03 46.75 -0.70
CA ASN A 170 -17.18 47.70 -1.42
C ASN A 170 -17.25 49.13 -0.85
N ARG A 171 -18.41 49.56 -0.31
CA ARG A 171 -18.52 50.87 0.35
C ARG A 171 -17.76 50.93 1.68
N GLN A 172 -17.57 49.80 2.34
CA GLN A 172 -16.76 49.68 3.55
C GLN A 172 -15.27 49.41 3.25
N GLY A 173 -14.83 49.57 2.00
CA GLY A 173 -13.43 49.43 1.59
C GLY A 173 -12.97 47.99 1.34
N GLN A 174 -13.85 46.99 1.49
CA GLN A 174 -13.52 45.59 1.20
C GLN A 174 -13.60 45.36 -0.31
N THR A 175 -12.47 45.16 -0.99
CA THR A 175 -12.44 44.97 -2.45
C THR A 175 -12.91 43.57 -2.80
N VAL A 176 -14.13 43.45 -3.34
CA VAL A 176 -14.74 42.17 -3.73
C VAL A 176 -14.90 42.09 -5.25
N ALA A 177 -14.27 41.09 -5.87
CA ALA A 177 -14.48 40.78 -7.28
C ALA A 177 -15.92 40.31 -7.51
N ARG A 178 -16.52 40.73 -8.63
CA ARG A 178 -17.92 40.45 -8.95
C ARG A 178 -18.11 39.09 -9.60
#